data_AF-A0AAU7P3H8-F1
#
_entry.id   AF-A0AAU7P3H8-F1
#
_cell.length_a   1.000
_cell.length_b   1.000
_cell.length_c   1.000
_cell.angle_alpha   90.00
_cell.angle_beta   90.00
_cell.angle_gamma   90.00
#
_symmetry.space_group_name_H-M   'P 1'
#
loop_
_entity.id
_entity.type
_entity.pdbx_description
1 polymer ?
#
loop_
_entity_poly.entity_id
_entity_poly.type
_entity_poly.pdbx_seq_one_letter_code
_entity_poly.pdbx_strand_id
1 'polypeptide(L)'
;MKLANLFIALSLLAAVDAVASDLPTTIHVGDIAVTVDGNHLELVAGSFSATLYPEWTTRFFAIERDIRFDFETNDGVHPASLAVYDNGVVSEPALRER
;
A
#
# COMPACT_ATOMS: atom_id res chain seq x y z
N MET A 1 3.71 -5.35 12.18
CA MET A 1 4.10 -4.78 10.86
C MET A 1 4.72 -3.41 11.07
N LYS A 2 5.87 -3.12 10.45
CA LYS A 2 6.51 -1.79 10.55
C LYS A 2 6.02 -0.89 9.40
N LEU A 3 5.46 0.27 9.73
CA LEU A 3 4.87 1.23 8.77
C LEU A 3 5.82 1.66 7.64
N ALA A 4 7.12 1.79 7.93
CA ALA A 4 8.13 2.11 6.91
C ALA A 4 8.29 1.02 5.83
N ASN A 5 8.29 -0.26 6.21
CA ASN A 5 8.39 -1.36 5.25
C ASN A 5 7.14 -1.41 4.36
N LEU A 6 5.97 -1.17 4.97
CA LEU A 6 4.69 -1.14 4.27
C LEU A 6 4.67 0.01 3.26
N PHE A 7 5.12 1.20 3.68
CA PHE A 7 5.24 2.35 2.81
C PHE A 7 6.13 2.08 1.59
N ILE A 8 7.29 1.45 1.78
CA ILE A 8 8.19 1.08 0.68
C ILE A 8 7.51 0.08 -0.26
N ALA A 9 6.86 -0.97 0.28
CA ALA A 9 6.23 -2.02 -0.53
C ALA A 9 5.12 -1.47 -1.44
N LEU A 10 4.21 -0.67 -0.88
CA LEU A 10 3.13 -0.06 -1.67
C LEU A 10 3.63 1.06 -2.58
N SER A 11 4.66 1.82 -2.19
CA SER A 11 5.24 2.85 -3.07
C SER A 11 5.92 2.24 -4.29
N LEU A 12 6.60 1.11 -4.13
CA LEU A 12 7.17 0.36 -5.25
C LEU A 12 6.07 -0.16 -6.17
N LEU A 13 4.92 -0.59 -5.62
CA LEU A 13 3.82 -1.10 -6.42
C LEU A 13 3.10 0.00 -7.21
N ALA A 14 2.88 1.16 -6.59
CA ALA A 14 2.36 2.34 -7.29
C ALA A 14 3.29 2.80 -8.42
N ALA A 15 4.62 2.61 -8.28
CA ALA A 15 5.57 2.87 -9.36
C ALA A 15 5.52 1.83 -10.49
N VAL A 16 5.05 0.60 -10.20
CA VAL A 16 4.84 -0.45 -11.22
C VAL A 16 3.59 -0.18 -12.06
N ASP A 17 2.65 0.64 -11.58
CA ASP A 17 1.42 1.05 -12.30
C ASP A 17 1.69 1.88 -13.59
N ALA A 18 2.96 2.20 -13.90
CA ALA A 18 3.37 2.75 -15.19
C ALA A 18 3.70 1.69 -16.26
N VAL A 19 3.73 0.39 -15.91
CA VAL A 19 3.98 -0.74 -16.82
C VAL A 19 3.00 -1.87 -16.46
N ALA A 20 1.71 -1.68 -16.77
CA ALA A 20 0.73 -2.75 -16.66
C ALA A 20 1.00 -3.81 -17.76
N SER A 21 1.64 -4.92 -17.37
CA SER A 21 1.53 -6.19 -18.07
C SER A 21 0.52 -7.07 -17.33
N ASP A 22 -0.33 -7.82 -18.04
CA ASP A 22 -1.39 -8.73 -17.57
C ASP A 22 -0.93 -9.86 -16.61
N LEU A 23 0.26 -9.78 -16.02
CA LEU A 23 0.80 -10.76 -15.10
C LEU A 23 0.68 -10.24 -13.66
N PRO A 24 0.24 -11.11 -12.71
CA PRO A 24 0.24 -10.76 -11.30
C PRO A 24 1.67 -10.40 -10.88
N THR A 25 1.84 -9.19 -10.35
CA THR A 25 3.13 -8.69 -9.89
C THR A 25 3.12 -8.65 -8.37
N THR A 26 4.05 -9.39 -7.76
CA THR A 26 4.25 -9.38 -6.31
C THR A 26 5.55 -8.68 -5.96
N ILE A 27 5.48 -7.73 -5.04
CA ILE A 27 6.64 -7.01 -4.48
C ILE A 27 6.81 -7.44 -3.02
N HIS A 28 8.05 -7.77 -2.66
CA HIS A 28 8.43 -8.13 -1.30
C HIS A 28 9.33 -7.05 -0.68
N VAL A 29 9.00 -6.62 0.54
CA VAL A 29 9.84 -5.72 1.35
C VAL A 29 9.88 -6.26 2.78
N GLY A 30 11.00 -6.91 3.12
CA GLY A 30 11.14 -7.58 4.41
C GLY A 30 10.12 -8.71 4.56
N ASP A 31 9.30 -8.63 5.61
CA ASP A 31 8.21 -9.56 5.94
C ASP A 31 6.87 -9.23 5.26
N ILE A 32 6.85 -8.22 4.39
CA ILE A 32 5.67 -7.73 3.69
C ILE A 32 5.71 -8.18 2.23
N ALA A 33 4.61 -8.75 1.75
CA ALA A 33 4.34 -9.03 0.35
C ALA A 33 3.11 -8.24 -0.10
N VAL A 34 3.17 -7.61 -1.26
CA VAL A 34 2.02 -6.96 -1.89
C VAL A 34 1.89 -7.47 -3.32
N THR A 35 0.74 -8.03 -3.66
CA THR A 35 0.44 -8.61 -4.98
C THR A 35 -0.65 -7.79 -5.67
N VAL A 36 -0.46 -7.46 -6.95
CA VAL A 36 -1.57 -6.98 -7.80
C VAL A 36 -2.37 -8.20 -8.27
N ASP A 37 -3.64 -8.27 -7.89
CA ASP A 37 -4.59 -9.26 -8.37
C ASP A 37 -5.79 -8.57 -9.04
N GLY A 38 -5.76 -8.53 -10.37
CA GLY A 38 -6.75 -7.82 -11.16
C GLY A 38 -6.82 -6.32 -10.83
N ASN A 39 -7.88 -5.92 -10.13
CA ASN A 39 -8.15 -4.52 -9.77
C ASN A 39 -7.93 -4.20 -8.28
N HIS A 40 -7.42 -5.14 -7.50
CA HIS A 40 -7.17 -4.97 -6.07
C HIS A 40 -5.75 -5.44 -5.74
N LEU A 41 -5.32 -5.12 -4.52
CA LEU A 41 -4.03 -5.58 -4.02
C LEU A 41 -4.25 -6.61 -2.91
N GLU A 42 -3.43 -7.65 -2.85
CA GLU A 42 -3.33 -8.51 -1.69
C GLU A 42 -2.11 -8.09 -0.87
N LEU A 43 -2.32 -7.75 0.41
CA LEU A 43 -1.26 -7.41 1.36
C LEU A 43 -1.10 -8.53 2.37
N VAL A 44 0.10 -9.09 2.45
CA VAL A 44 0.48 -10.09 3.46
C VAL A 44 1.66 -9.57 4.26
N ALA A 45 1.55 -9.54 5.59
CA ALA A 45 2.60 -9.11 6.51
C ALA A 45 2.61 -10.00 7.76
N GLY A 46 3.48 -11.01 7.79
CA GLY A 46 3.48 -12.01 8.85
C GLY A 46 2.15 -12.77 8.93
N SER A 47 1.43 -12.64 10.05
CA SER A 47 0.09 -13.24 10.23
C SER A 47 -1.07 -12.33 9.80
N PHE A 48 -0.76 -11.14 9.29
CA PHE A 48 -1.75 -10.22 8.76
C PHE A 48 -1.91 -10.45 7.26
N SER A 49 -3.13 -10.64 6.79
CA SER A 49 -3.49 -10.67 5.37
C SER A 49 -4.74 -9.82 5.15
N ALA A 50 -4.74 -9.00 4.11
CA ALA A 50 -5.86 -8.15 3.75
C ALA A 50 -5.94 -7.90 2.24
N THR A 51 -7.16 -7.84 1.73
CA THR A 51 -7.46 -7.37 0.39
C THR A 51 -7.58 -5.85 0.43
N LEU A 52 -6.85 -5.14 -0.42
CA LEU A 52 -6.89 -3.68 -0.51
C LEU A 52 -7.65 -3.29 -1.79
N TYR A 53 -8.85 -2.75 -1.59
CA TYR A 53 -9.67 -2.25 -2.68
C TYR A 53 -9.31 -0.79 -2.98
N PRO A 54 -9.07 -0.41 -4.24
CA PRO A 54 -8.84 0.97 -4.58
C PRO A 54 -10.12 1.78 -4.32
N GLU A 55 -10.04 2.77 -3.44
CA GLU A 55 -11.07 3.79 -3.34
C GLU A 55 -10.79 4.84 -4.41
N TRP A 56 -9.60 5.46 -4.38
CA TRP A 56 -9.10 6.48 -5.31
C TRP A 56 -7.68 6.13 -5.81
N THR A 57 -7.12 6.92 -6.72
CA THR A 57 -5.77 6.70 -7.30
C THR A 57 -4.68 6.46 -6.27
N THR A 58 -4.75 7.12 -5.11
CA THR A 58 -3.74 7.03 -4.04
C THR A 58 -4.32 6.52 -2.74
N ARG A 59 -5.52 5.93 -2.76
CA ARG A 59 -6.21 5.50 -1.54
C ARG A 59 -6.76 4.09 -1.69
N PHE A 60 -6.42 3.25 -0.71
CA PHE A 60 -6.86 1.86 -0.67
C PHE A 60 -7.53 1.54 0.66
N PHE A 61 -8.53 0.67 0.63
CA PHE A 61 -9.29 0.27 1.82
C PHE A 61 -9.32 -1.24 1.97
N ALA A 62 -8.93 -1.71 3.14
CA ALA A 62 -9.07 -3.09 3.58
C ALA A 62 -10.39 -3.23 4.35
N ILE A 63 -11.46 -3.56 3.62
CA ILE A 63 -12.83 -3.64 4.16
C ILE A 63 -12.89 -4.62 5.33
N GLU A 64 -12.22 -5.76 5.22
CA GLU A 64 -12.25 -6.86 6.20
C GLU A 64 -11.63 -6.46 7.55
N ARG A 65 -10.83 -5.39 7.56
CA ARG A 65 -10.08 -4.93 8.74
C ARG A 65 -10.47 -3.52 9.17
N ASP A 66 -11.29 -2.82 8.38
CA ASP A 66 -11.57 -1.40 8.51
C ASP A 66 -10.30 -0.55 8.58
N ILE A 67 -9.35 -0.85 7.68
CA ILE A 67 -8.07 -0.13 7.58
C ILE A 67 -7.98 0.60 6.24
N ARG A 68 -7.72 1.90 6.28
CA ARG A 68 -7.49 2.72 5.08
C ARG A 68 -6.02 3.10 4.97
N PHE A 69 -5.49 3.02 3.76
CA PHE A 69 -4.14 3.43 3.39
C PHE A 69 -4.27 4.62 2.43
N ASP A 70 -3.70 5.77 2.81
CA ASP A 70 -3.72 6.99 2.00
C ASP A 70 -2.28 7.42 1.68
N PHE A 71 -1.94 7.45 0.40
CA PHE A 71 -0.65 7.88 -0.10
C PHE A 71 -0.74 9.35 -0.49
N GLU A 72 0.04 10.20 0.18
CA GLU A 72 0.18 11.58 -0.26
C GLU A 72 1.38 11.67 -1.20
N THR A 73 1.15 12.18 -2.41
CA THR A 73 2.20 12.46 -3.39
C THR A 73 2.54 13.94 -3.35
N ASN A 74 3.82 14.30 -3.20
CA ASN A 74 4.23 15.71 -3.29
C ASN A 74 4.33 16.22 -4.73
N ASP A 75 4.54 15.32 -5.69
CA ASP A 75 4.82 15.62 -7.10
C ASP A 75 3.88 14.87 -8.07
N GLY A 76 2.85 14.18 -7.56
CA GLY A 76 1.90 13.41 -8.36
C GLY A 76 2.44 12.09 -8.91
N VAL A 77 3.72 11.77 -8.69
CA VAL A 77 4.38 10.59 -9.28
C VAL A 77 4.97 9.69 -8.21
N HIS A 78 5.51 10.27 -7.13
CA HIS A 78 6.13 9.51 -6.05
C HIS A 78 5.36 9.72 -4.74
N PRO A 79 4.96 8.64 -4.07
CA PRO A 79 4.44 8.73 -2.71
C PRO A 79 5.52 9.34 -1.81
N ALA A 80 5.14 10.41 -1.11
CA ALA A 80 5.98 11.12 -0.17
C ALA A 80 5.69 10.72 1.28
N SER A 81 4.44 10.36 1.57
CA SER A 81 3.99 9.86 2.87
C SER A 81 2.93 8.77 2.70
N LEU A 82 2.75 7.94 3.73
CA LEU A 82 1.62 7.04 3.90
C LEU A 82 0.98 7.28 5.26
N ALA A 83 -0.31 7.61 5.24
CA ALA A 83 -1.18 7.58 6.39
C ALA A 83 -1.96 6.26 6.43
N VAL A 84 -1.95 5.59 7.57
CA VAL A 84 -2.76 4.39 7.80
C VAL A 84 -3.82 4.73 8.82
N TYR A 85 -5.09 4.55 8.49
CA TYR A 85 -6.21 4.74 9.41
C TYR A 85 -6.72 3.37 9.83
N ASP A 86 -6.68 3.06 11.12
CA ASP A 86 -7.24 1.82 11.69
C ASP A 86 -8.51 2.21 12.47
N ASN A 87 -9.67 1.71 12.05
CA ASN A 87 -10.99 2.09 12.61
C ASN A 87 -11.20 3.63 12.65
N GLY A 88 -10.70 4.33 11.63
CA GLY A 88 -10.78 5.79 11.53
C GLY A 88 -9.76 6.58 12.38
N VAL A 89 -8.91 5.90 13.16
CA VAL A 89 -7.82 6.54 13.91
C VAL A 89 -6.53 6.50 13.10
N VAL A 90 -5.88 7.66 12.92
CA VAL A 90 -4.57 7.75 12.24
C VAL A 90 -3.51 7.02 13.06
N SER A 91 -2.92 5.99 12.47
CA SER A 91 -1.61 5.47 12.87
C SER A 91 -0.51 6.40 12.36
N GLU A 92 0.57 6.53 13.11
CA GLU A 92 1.70 7.43 12.85
C GLU A 92 2.11 7.44 11.36
N PRO A 93 2.14 8.62 10.69
CA PRO A 93 2.42 8.69 9.26
C PRO A 93 3.84 8.22 8.97
N ALA A 94 3.98 7.31 8.01
CA ALA A 94 5.27 6.89 7.51
C ALA A 94 5.78 7.94 6.51
N LEU A 95 6.97 8.50 6.76
CA LEU A 95 7.67 9.33 5.81
C LEU A 95 8.64 8.48 5.01
N ARG A 96 8.85 8.85 3.73
CA ARG A 96 9.97 8.31 2.96
C ARG A 96 11.29 8.69 3.65
N GLU A 97 11.98 7.72 4.22
CA GLU A 97 13.37 7.91 4.63
C GLU A 97 14.19 8.26 3.38
N ARG A 98 14.99 9.31 3.50
CA ARG A 98 15.68 9.96 2.37
C ARG A 98 16.95 9.21 1.97
#